data_AF-A0A8J2KLH6-F1
#
_entry.id   AF-A0A8J2KLH6-F1
#
_cell.length_a   1.000
_cell.length_b   1.000
_cell.length_c   1.000
_cell.angle_alpha   90.00
_cell.angle_beta   90.00
_cell.angle_gamma   90.00
#
_symmetry.space_group_name_H-M   'P 1'
#
loop_
_entity.id
_entity.type
_entity.pdbx_description
1 polymer ?
#
loop_
_entity_poly.entity_id
_entity_poly.type
_entity_poly.pdbx_seq_one_letter_code
_entity_poly.pdbx_strand_id
1 'polypeptide(L)'
;MCRSCRQVLPNIVLKAGMEGFAFPRKCASSVQGTLLGDAKCPLDPYFIMPDRCKCADFQTLKMQEAPESIPSGEMPRHIQLYCDRFLCEKAVPGNRVTITGVYCIKRANAPQKKSSQSKITVGVRVPYVRVLSIQLDMDGSGRSSHVSYTPAEEEQFRKLAAKPDCCDIIA
;
A
#
# COMPACT_ATOMS: atom_id res chain seq x y z
N MET A 1 -9.71 23.89 -5.22
CA MET A 1 -10.24 25.23 -5.58
C MET A 1 -11.19 25.70 -4.49
N CYS A 2 -11.21 27.00 -4.17
CA CYS A 2 -12.16 27.59 -3.24
C CYS A 2 -13.53 27.77 -3.91
N ARG A 3 -14.63 27.43 -3.22
CA ARG A 3 -16.00 27.55 -3.75
C ARG A 3 -16.42 29.01 -3.99
N SER A 4 -16.01 29.93 -3.12
CA SER A 4 -16.47 31.33 -3.17
C SER A 4 -15.56 32.21 -4.04
N CYS A 5 -14.28 32.31 -3.71
CA CYS A 5 -13.36 33.21 -4.43
C CYS A 5 -12.67 32.57 -5.64
N ARG A 6 -12.95 31.29 -5.95
CA ARG A 6 -12.34 30.53 -7.05
C ARG A 6 -10.81 30.40 -7.02
N GLN A 7 -10.15 30.85 -5.95
CA GLN A 7 -8.71 30.68 -5.76
C GLN A 7 -8.32 29.20 -5.75
N VAL A 8 -7.25 28.89 -6.47
CA VAL A 8 -6.70 27.53 -6.56
C VAL A 8 -5.44 27.47 -5.69
N LEU A 9 -5.31 26.40 -4.90
CA LEU A 9 -4.05 26.00 -4.26
C LEU A 9 -3.42 24.90 -5.14
N PRO A 10 -2.49 25.24 -6.05
CA PRO A 10 -1.85 24.24 -6.90
C PRO A 10 -0.75 23.49 -6.14
N ASN A 11 -0.32 22.35 -6.70
CA ASN A 11 0.91 21.63 -6.32
C ASN A 11 0.98 21.16 -4.85
N ILE A 12 -0.14 20.71 -4.30
CA ILE A 12 -0.16 20.06 -2.99
C ILE A 12 0.47 18.67 -3.12
N VAL A 13 1.64 18.47 -2.50
CA VAL A 13 2.32 17.16 -2.45
C VAL A 13 1.74 16.35 -1.30
N LEU A 14 1.16 15.20 -1.63
CA LEU A 14 0.70 14.24 -0.63
C LEU A 14 1.88 13.40 -0.13
N LYS A 15 1.94 13.18 1.18
CA LYS A 15 2.90 12.24 1.76
C LYS A 15 2.52 10.82 1.35
N ALA A 16 3.53 10.00 1.10
CA ALA A 16 3.32 8.60 0.77
C ALA A 16 2.85 7.79 1.99
N GLY A 17 2.10 6.72 1.72
CA GLY A 17 1.51 5.84 2.74
C GLY A 17 0.04 6.15 2.98
N MET A 18 -0.50 5.60 4.06
CA MET A 18 -1.93 5.68 4.40
C MET A 18 -2.22 6.87 5.32
N GLU A 19 -1.71 8.06 4.99
CA GLU A 19 -1.97 9.31 5.71
C GLU A 19 -2.94 10.19 4.92
N GLY A 20 -3.96 10.71 5.59
CA GLY A 20 -4.90 11.64 4.99
C GLY A 20 -4.31 13.05 4.84
N PHE A 21 -4.83 13.81 3.88
CA PHE A 21 -4.52 15.24 3.76
C PHE A 21 -5.63 16.07 4.40
N ALA A 22 -5.28 16.98 5.30
CA ALA A 22 -6.23 17.91 5.90
C ALA A 22 -6.31 19.19 5.06
N PHE A 23 -7.51 19.49 4.57
CA PHE A 23 -7.73 20.75 3.86
C PHE A 23 -7.55 21.96 4.79
N PRO A 24 -6.94 23.06 4.30
CA PRO A 24 -6.93 24.31 5.04
C PRO A 24 -8.36 24.78 5.31
N ARG A 25 -8.67 25.07 6.58
CA ARG A 25 -10.03 25.50 6.98
C ARG A 25 -10.38 26.93 6.57
N LYS A 26 -9.37 27.74 6.25
CA LYS A 26 -9.51 29.13 5.82
C LYS A 26 -8.97 29.30 4.40
N CYS A 27 -9.63 30.15 3.63
CA CYS A 27 -9.17 30.51 2.29
C CYS A 27 -7.88 31.34 2.37
N ALA A 28 -6.97 31.18 1.41
CA ALA A 28 -5.74 31.98 1.37
C ALA A 28 -6.01 33.44 0.97
N SER A 29 -7.00 33.70 0.11
CA SER A 29 -7.44 35.05 -0.27
C SER A 29 -7.94 35.88 0.91
N SER A 30 -8.52 35.25 1.96
CA SER A 30 -8.92 36.00 3.16
C SER A 30 -7.74 36.46 4.00
N VAL A 31 -6.56 35.83 3.83
CA VAL A 31 -5.33 36.20 4.54
C VAL A 31 -4.58 37.31 3.80
N GLN A 32 -4.73 37.40 2.48
CA GLN A 32 -4.04 38.39 1.63
C GLN A 32 -4.80 39.70 1.41
N GLY A 33 -6.01 39.88 1.98
CA GLY A 33 -6.75 41.14 1.91
C GLY A 33 -7.16 41.59 0.49
N THR A 34 -7.12 40.68 -0.50
CA THR A 34 -7.30 41.01 -1.93
C THR A 34 -8.76 40.99 -2.40
N LEU A 35 -9.73 40.89 -1.50
CA LEU A 35 -11.15 40.97 -1.85
C LEU A 35 -11.68 42.38 -1.58
N LEU A 36 -12.09 43.06 -2.65
CA LEU A 36 -12.95 44.24 -2.62
C LEU A 36 -14.28 43.84 -1.98
N GLY A 37 -14.48 44.23 -0.73
CA GLY A 37 -15.67 43.91 0.05
C GLY A 37 -15.46 42.73 0.99
N ASP A 38 -15.92 42.91 2.23
CA ASP A 38 -15.86 42.04 3.42
C ASP A 38 -16.37 40.59 3.29
N ALA A 39 -16.52 40.05 2.08
CA ALA A 39 -16.99 38.70 1.82
C ALA A 39 -15.90 37.65 2.13
N LYS A 40 -15.73 37.36 3.42
CA LYS A 40 -14.92 36.24 3.91
C LYS A 40 -15.49 34.93 3.37
N CYS A 41 -14.63 34.11 2.76
CA CYS A 41 -15.02 32.77 2.33
C CYS A 41 -15.50 31.94 3.54
N PRO A 42 -16.51 31.07 3.37
CA PRO A 42 -16.99 30.20 4.45
C PRO A 42 -15.88 29.25 4.92
N LEU A 43 -16.05 28.68 6.12
CA LEU A 43 -15.14 27.65 6.64
C LEU A 43 -15.12 26.42 5.73
N ASP A 44 -13.95 25.80 5.63
CA ASP A 44 -13.68 24.62 4.80
C ASP A 44 -14.12 24.82 3.32
N PRO A 45 -13.68 25.89 2.63
CA PRO A 45 -14.23 26.27 1.33
C PRO A 45 -13.62 25.50 0.15
N TYR A 46 -12.61 24.67 0.39
CA TYR A 46 -11.86 23.99 -0.67
C TYR A 46 -12.52 22.67 -1.10
N PHE A 47 -12.52 22.42 -2.41
CA PHE A 47 -12.82 21.13 -3.00
C PHE A 47 -11.69 20.68 -3.95
N ILE A 48 -11.58 19.37 -4.17
CA ILE A 48 -10.59 18.77 -5.06
C ILE A 48 -11.06 18.96 -6.51
N MET A 49 -10.16 19.38 -7.39
CA MET A 49 -10.41 19.38 -8.84
C MET A 49 -9.87 18.07 -9.43
N PRO A 50 -10.74 17.14 -9.87
CA PRO A 50 -10.28 15.88 -10.44
C PRO A 50 -9.43 16.08 -11.70
N ASP A 51 -9.73 17.10 -12.50
CA ASP A 51 -9.01 17.38 -13.76
C ASP A 51 -7.53 17.78 -13.56
N ARG A 52 -7.13 18.10 -12.32
CA ARG A 52 -5.77 18.53 -11.97
C ARG A 52 -5.11 17.65 -10.92
N CYS A 53 -5.51 16.38 -10.80
CA CYS A 53 -4.87 15.42 -9.91
C CYS A 53 -3.91 14.49 -10.67
N LYS A 54 -2.89 13.99 -9.97
CA LYS A 54 -2.06 12.88 -10.43
C LYS A 54 -2.41 11.67 -9.57
N CYS A 55 -2.86 10.60 -10.20
CA CYS A 55 -3.18 9.35 -9.52
C CYS A 55 -2.02 8.37 -9.66
N ALA A 56 -1.88 7.49 -8.66
CA ALA A 56 -0.95 6.38 -8.69
C ALA A 56 -1.63 5.18 -8.05
N ASP A 57 -1.32 3.99 -8.56
CA ASP A 57 -1.88 2.76 -8.03
C ASP A 57 -1.30 2.46 -6.66
N PHE A 58 -2.15 1.90 -5.80
CA PHE A 58 -1.74 1.39 -4.51
C PHE A 58 -2.46 0.06 -4.28
N GLN A 59 -1.77 -0.84 -3.58
CA GLN A 59 -2.32 -2.12 -3.19
C GLN A 59 -2.11 -2.33 -1.70
N THR A 60 -3.15 -2.86 -1.05
CA THR A 60 -3.06 -3.32 0.33
C THR A 60 -2.94 -4.83 0.33
N LEU A 61 -1.87 -5.36 0.95
CA LEU A 61 -1.66 -6.79 1.11
C LEU A 61 -1.72 -7.16 2.59
N LYS A 62 -1.97 -8.44 2.89
CA LYS A 62 -1.85 -9.01 4.23
C LYS A 62 -0.73 -10.04 4.21
N MET A 63 0.23 -9.88 5.11
CA MET A 63 1.32 -10.83 5.30
C MET A 63 1.15 -11.53 6.63
N GLN A 64 1.24 -12.85 6.61
CA GLN A 64 1.18 -13.70 7.78
C GLN A 64 2.60 -14.16 8.13
N GLU A 65 2.85 -14.37 9.42
CA GLU A 65 4.09 -15.00 9.91
C GLU A 65 4.27 -16.39 9.29
N ALA A 66 5.52 -16.77 9.06
CA ALA A 66 5.85 -18.07 8.49
C ALA A 66 5.53 -19.17 9.51
N PRO A 67 4.91 -20.30 9.10
CA PRO A 67 4.45 -21.33 10.04
C PRO A 67 5.56 -21.90 10.92
N GLU A 68 6.79 -21.94 10.41
CA GLU A 68 8.00 -22.37 11.14
C GLU A 68 8.39 -21.46 12.31
N SER A 69 7.98 -20.19 12.30
CA SER A 69 8.33 -19.20 13.32
C SER A 69 7.31 -19.10 14.46
N ILE A 70 6.21 -19.85 14.38
CA ILE A 70 5.08 -19.72 15.30
C ILE A 70 5.27 -20.68 16.49
N PRO A 71 5.22 -20.19 17.74
CA PRO A 71 5.31 -21.05 18.90
C PRO A 71 4.09 -21.99 18.99
N SER A 72 4.33 -23.21 19.46
CA SER A 72 3.29 -24.24 19.57
C SER A 72 2.12 -23.75 20.44
N GLY A 73 0.91 -23.76 19.88
CA GLY A 73 -0.32 -23.41 20.59
C GLY A 73 -0.79 -21.96 20.43
N GLU A 74 -0.05 -21.08 19.73
CA GLU A 74 -0.53 -19.74 19.39
C GLU A 74 -1.15 -19.65 17.98
N MET A 75 -2.02 -18.66 17.79
CA MET A 75 -2.62 -18.36 16.47
C MET A 75 -1.68 -17.42 15.67
N PRO A 76 -1.39 -17.73 14.39
CA PRO A 76 -0.54 -16.89 13.54
C PRO A 76 -0.97 -15.42 13.52
N ARG A 77 -0.02 -14.50 13.66
CA ARG A 77 -0.30 -13.07 13.52
C ARG A 77 -0.10 -12.63 12.07
N HIS A 78 -0.76 -11.53 11.73
CA HIS A 78 -0.65 -10.93 10.40
C HIS A 78 -0.49 -9.42 10.50
N ILE A 79 0.15 -8.84 9.49
CA ILE A 79 0.33 -7.40 9.35
C ILE A 79 -0.16 -6.91 7.98
N GLN A 80 -0.68 -5.70 7.96
CA GLN A 80 -1.08 -5.04 6.72
C GLN A 80 0.12 -4.36 6.06
N LEU A 81 0.23 -4.55 4.76
CA LEU A 81 1.24 -3.94 3.91
C LEU A 81 0.62 -2.91 2.99
N TYR A 82 1.37 -1.85 2.70
CA TYR A 82 1.02 -0.83 1.72
C TYR A 82 2.08 -0.83 0.61
N CYS A 83 1.66 -1.13 -0.62
CA CYS A 83 2.49 -1.13 -1.81
C CYS A 83 2.03 0.00 -2.74
N ASP A 84 2.96 0.70 -3.38
CA ASP A 84 2.68 1.76 -4.35
C ASP A 84 3.27 1.47 -5.72
N ARG A 85 2.61 1.97 -6.77
CA ARG A 85 3.08 1.99 -8.17
C ARG A 85 3.49 0.58 -8.64
N PHE A 86 4.77 0.40 -8.98
CA PHE A 86 5.35 -0.82 -9.57
C PHE A 86 5.34 -2.05 -8.65
N LEU A 87 5.05 -1.87 -7.37
CA LEU A 87 4.94 -2.97 -6.40
C LEU A 87 3.53 -3.59 -6.37
N CYS A 88 2.55 -2.96 -7.02
CA CYS A 88 1.23 -3.54 -7.17
C CYS A 88 1.29 -4.80 -8.04
N GLU A 89 0.50 -5.82 -7.68
CA GLU A 89 0.36 -7.09 -8.40
C GLU A 89 1.65 -7.93 -8.49
N LYS A 90 2.70 -7.58 -7.74
CA LYS A 90 3.96 -8.33 -7.70
C LYS A 90 3.87 -9.66 -6.94
N ALA A 91 2.93 -9.79 -6.01
CA ALA A 91 2.78 -10.97 -5.19
C ALA A 91 1.35 -11.51 -5.27
N VAL A 92 1.22 -12.83 -5.36
CA VAL A 92 -0.05 -13.55 -5.34
C VAL A 92 -0.27 -14.14 -3.95
N PRO A 93 -1.52 -14.19 -3.44
CA PRO A 93 -1.81 -14.86 -2.17
C PRO A 93 -1.29 -16.30 -2.15
N GLY A 94 -0.55 -16.66 -1.10
CA GLY A 94 0.08 -17.97 -0.94
C GLY A 94 1.58 -18.00 -1.25
N ASN A 95 2.13 -16.93 -1.83
CA ASN A 95 3.58 -16.84 -2.05
C ASN A 95 4.32 -16.62 -0.71
N ARG A 96 5.50 -17.24 -0.58
CA ARG A 96 6.49 -16.86 0.43
C ARG A 96 7.21 -15.60 -0.04
N VAL A 97 7.24 -14.58 0.82
CA VAL A 97 7.75 -13.25 0.46
C VAL A 97 8.67 -12.72 1.54
N THR A 98 9.76 -12.13 1.11
CA THR A 98 10.66 -11.33 1.93
C THR A 98 10.44 -9.86 1.62
N ILE A 99 10.09 -9.08 2.64
CA ILE A 99 9.66 -7.69 2.47
C ILE A 99 10.62 -6.74 3.17
N THR A 100 11.12 -5.77 2.41
CA THR A 100 11.83 -4.63 2.97
C THR A 100 10.89 -3.42 2.99
N GLY A 101 10.68 -2.85 4.17
CA GLY A 101 9.75 -1.73 4.33
C GLY A 101 9.95 -0.95 5.61
N VAL A 102 9.17 0.12 5.75
CA VAL A 102 9.18 1.00 6.92
C VAL A 102 7.94 0.68 7.76
N TYR A 103 8.14 0.33 9.04
CA TYR A 103 7.06 0.13 9.99
C TYR A 103 6.43 1.49 10.36
N CYS A 104 5.13 1.64 10.08
CA CYS A 104 4.40 2.89 10.16
C CYS A 104 3.10 2.73 10.95
N ILE A 105 2.54 3.85 11.40
CA ILE A 105 1.26 3.89 12.12
C ILE A 105 0.22 4.62 11.28
N LYS A 106 -0.98 4.09 11.19
CA LYS A 106 -2.09 4.80 10.54
C LYS A 106 -2.48 6.00 11.39
N ARG A 107 -2.38 7.19 10.80
CA ARG A 107 -2.82 8.44 11.40
C ARG A 107 -4.25 8.70 10.96
N ALA A 108 -5.21 8.18 11.73
CA ALA A 108 -6.59 8.54 11.54
C ALA A 108 -6.80 9.98 12.05
N ASN A 109 -6.89 10.95 11.14
CA ASN A 109 -7.35 12.31 11.45
C ASN A 109 -8.88 12.38 11.62
N ALA A 110 -9.57 11.23 11.66
CA ALA A 110 -10.99 11.19 11.92
C ALA A 110 -11.21 11.55 13.40
N PRO A 111 -12.09 12.52 13.72
CA PRO A 111 -12.66 12.58 15.06
C PRO A 111 -13.27 11.21 15.29
N GLN A 112 -12.81 10.52 16.34
CA GLN A 112 -13.38 9.25 16.76
C GLN A 112 -14.88 9.47 16.95
N LYS A 113 -15.70 9.14 15.95
CA LYS A 113 -17.12 8.87 16.19
C LYS A 113 -17.08 7.74 17.19
N LYS A 114 -17.49 8.03 18.42
CA LYS A 114 -17.59 7.07 19.52
C LYS A 114 -18.53 5.94 19.09
N SER A 115 -18.02 4.96 18.33
CA SER A 115 -18.72 3.70 18.14
C SER A 115 -18.64 2.97 19.48
N SER A 116 -19.80 2.83 20.10
CA SER A 116 -20.09 2.43 21.47
C SER A 116 -19.57 1.04 21.93
N GLN A 117 -18.62 0.40 21.22
CA GLN A 117 -18.34 -1.02 21.45
C GLN A 117 -16.89 -1.45 21.58
N SER A 118 -15.92 -0.54 21.62
CA SER A 118 -14.56 -0.95 21.98
C SER A 118 -13.92 0.10 22.87
N LYS A 119 -13.80 -0.22 24.16
CA LYS A 119 -12.92 0.46 25.13
C LYS A 119 -11.47 0.24 24.72
N ILE A 120 -11.07 0.70 23.53
CA ILE A 120 -9.68 0.74 23.14
C ILE A 120 -9.06 1.91 23.90
N THR A 121 -8.02 1.59 24.66
CA THR A 121 -7.21 2.50 25.45
C THR A 121 -6.85 3.74 24.63
N VAL A 122 -6.97 4.91 25.24
CA VAL A 122 -6.66 6.20 24.61
C VAL A 122 -5.25 6.14 24.01
N GLY A 123 -5.13 6.36 22.69
CA GLY A 123 -3.84 6.46 22.01
C GLY A 123 -3.35 5.22 21.26
N VAL A 124 -4.06 4.08 21.31
CA VAL A 124 -3.70 2.90 20.49
C VAL A 124 -3.95 3.19 19.01
N ARG A 125 -2.94 2.92 18.17
CA ARG A 125 -3.00 3.10 16.71
C ARG A 125 -2.70 1.80 15.99
N VAL A 126 -3.31 1.62 14.82
CA VAL A 126 -3.12 0.44 13.99
C VAL A 126 -1.80 0.57 13.19
N PRO A 127 -0.87 -0.38 13.32
CA PRO A 127 0.35 -0.39 12.53
C PRO A 127 0.13 -0.93 11.11
N TYR A 128 1.04 -0.59 10.21
CA TYR A 128 1.16 -1.16 8.87
C TYR A 128 2.61 -1.01 8.41
N VAL A 129 3.03 -1.81 7.43
CA VAL A 129 4.35 -1.67 6.80
C VAL A 129 4.18 -1.00 5.44
N ARG A 130 4.91 0.09 5.22
CA ARG A 130 5.07 0.66 3.88
C ARG A 130 6.17 -0.09 3.16
N VAL A 131 5.84 -0.75 2.07
CA VAL A 131 6.75 -1.61 1.33
C VAL A 131 7.64 -0.76 0.41
N LEU A 132 8.94 -1.06 0.42
CA LEU A 132 9.93 -0.49 -0.49
C LEU A 132 10.40 -1.53 -1.52
N SER A 133 10.50 -2.79 -1.11
CA SER A 133 10.88 -3.91 -1.97
C SER A 133 10.14 -5.18 -1.56
N ILE A 134 9.75 -5.98 -2.56
CA ILE A 134 9.17 -7.31 -2.40
C ILE A 134 10.09 -8.29 -3.13
N GLN A 135 10.62 -9.25 -2.41
CA GLN A 135 11.34 -10.39 -2.96
C GLN A 135 10.47 -11.63 -2.79
N LEU A 136 10.26 -12.37 -3.87
CA LEU A 136 9.52 -13.63 -3.84
C LEU A 136 10.54 -14.76 -3.61
N ASP A 137 10.28 -15.62 -2.63
CA ASP A 137 11.06 -16.86 -2.50
C ASP A 137 10.60 -17.83 -3.59
N MET A 138 11.56 -18.28 -4.40
CA MET A 138 11.36 -19.27 -5.46
C MET A 138 11.58 -20.71 -4.98
N ASP A 139 12.03 -20.88 -3.73
CA ASP A 139 12.25 -22.18 -3.12
C ASP A 139 10.93 -22.78 -2.64
N GLY A 140 10.26 -23.49 -3.55
CA GLY A 140 9.10 -24.34 -3.26
C GLY A 140 8.05 -24.37 -4.36
N SER A 141 6.96 -25.10 -4.12
CA SER A 141 5.73 -25.11 -4.95
C SER A 141 4.95 -23.79 -4.85
N GLY A 142 5.66 -22.66 -4.82
CA GLY A 142 5.09 -21.32 -4.89
C GLY A 142 4.70 -21.06 -6.34
N ARG A 143 3.44 -20.72 -6.57
CA ARG A 143 2.90 -20.36 -7.88
C ARG A 143 3.49 -19.03 -8.34
N SER A 144 4.75 -19.04 -8.79
CA SER A 144 5.36 -17.90 -9.46
C SER A 144 5.04 -17.98 -10.95
N SER A 145 4.28 -17.00 -11.46
CA SER A 145 4.02 -16.86 -12.89
C SER A 145 5.26 -16.42 -13.69
N HIS A 146 6.35 -16.07 -13.01
CA HIS A 146 7.60 -15.64 -13.62
C HIS A 146 8.76 -16.49 -13.09
N VAL A 147 8.90 -17.70 -13.62
CA VAL A 147 10.16 -18.44 -13.55
C VAL A 147 10.96 -18.05 -14.79
N SER A 148 12.07 -17.33 -14.60
CA SER A 148 13.04 -17.08 -15.65
C SER A 148 14.05 -18.21 -15.65
N TYR A 149 13.99 -19.09 -16.65
CA TYR A 149 14.97 -20.16 -16.84
C TYR A 149 16.20 -19.63 -17.57
N THR A 150 17.36 -20.15 -17.19
CA THR A 150 18.60 -19.92 -17.92
C THR A 150 18.67 -20.83 -19.15
N PRO A 151 19.38 -20.44 -20.23
CA PRO A 151 19.49 -21.29 -21.42
C PRO A 151 20.16 -22.64 -21.14
N ALA A 152 21.02 -22.70 -20.11
CA ALA A 152 21.64 -23.95 -19.66
C ALA A 152 20.61 -24.91 -19.03
N GLU A 153 19.67 -24.39 -18.23
CA GLU A 153 18.57 -25.18 -17.65
C GLU A 153 17.64 -25.70 -18.75
N GLU A 154 17.31 -24.88 -19.74
CA GLU A 154 16.50 -25.30 -20.89
C GLU A 154 17.15 -26.45 -21.68
N GLU A 155 18.47 -26.40 -21.87
CA GLU A 155 19.20 -27.49 -22.50
C GLU A 155 19.18 -28.77 -21.65
N GLN A 156 19.27 -28.64 -20.33
CA GLN A 156 19.14 -29.77 -19.41
C GLN A 156 17.75 -30.40 -19.47
N PHE A 157 16.68 -29.59 -19.50
CA PHE A 157 15.31 -30.11 -19.67
C PHE A 157 15.15 -30.83 -21.00
N ARG A 158 15.73 -30.29 -22.09
CA ARG A 158 15.70 -30.94 -23.41
C ARG A 158 16.49 -32.25 -23.41
N LYS A 159 17.65 -32.30 -22.74
CA LYS A 159 18.45 -33.53 -22.58
C LYS A 159 17.73 -34.59 -21.75
N LEU A 160 17.04 -34.18 -20.69
CA LEU A 160 16.23 -35.09 -19.86
C LEU A 160 15.07 -35.68 -20.69
N ALA A 161 14.36 -34.85 -21.44
CA ALA A 161 13.25 -35.26 -22.30
C ALA A 161 13.68 -36.21 -23.44
N ALA A 162 14.93 -36.11 -23.92
CA ALA A 162 15.47 -36.96 -24.97
C ALA A 162 15.89 -38.36 -24.48
N LYS A 163 15.95 -38.61 -23.17
CA LYS A 163 16.30 -39.94 -22.65
C LYS A 163 15.12 -40.91 -22.83
N PRO A 164 15.37 -42.15 -23.29
CA PRO A 164 14.32 -43.14 -23.46
C PRO A 164 13.64 -43.53 -22.13
N ASP A 165 14.40 -43.48 -21.02
CA ASP A 165 13.93 -43.88 -19.69
C ASP A 165 13.39 -42.67 -18.88
N CYS A 166 13.03 -41.56 -19.54
CA CYS A 166 12.66 -40.32 -18.86
C CYS A 166 11.42 -40.49 -17.96
N CYS A 167 10.45 -41.33 -18.36
CA CYS A 167 9.26 -41.62 -17.55
C CYS A 167 9.61 -42.39 -16.27
N ASP A 168 10.53 -43.35 -16.35
CA ASP A 168 10.94 -44.17 -15.21
C ASP A 168 11.81 -43.39 -14.21
N ILE A 169 12.54 -42.37 -14.69
CA ILE A 169 13.36 -41.48 -13.84
C ILE A 169 12.48 -40.51 -13.04
N ILE A 170 11.29 -40.17 -13.54
CA ILE A 170 10.38 -39.21 -12.90
C ILE A 170 9.39 -39.92 -11.95
N ALA A 171 9.09 -41.20 -12.20
CA ALA A 171 8.19 -42.02 -11.40
C ALA A 171 8.78 -42.42 -10.04
#